data_AF-A0A959INS0-F1
#
_entry.id   AF-A0A959INS0-F1
#
_cell.length_a   1.000
_cell.length_b   1.000
_cell.length_c   1.000
_cell.angle_alpha   90.00
_cell.angle_beta   90.00
_cell.angle_gamma   90.00
#
_symmetry.space_group_name_H-M   'P 1'
#
loop_
_entity.id
_entity.type
_entity.pdbx_description
1 polymer ?
#
loop_
_entity_poly.entity_id
_entity_poly.type
_entity_poly.pdbx_seq_one_letter_code
_entity_poly.pdbx_strand_id
1 'polypeptide(L)'
;MRLERYYRSGLWILLLLLSPTLWAQDGPPATEGDLEEAYQRRIRQEVLYGVYIPADLAEAFVQLDRLSDPAGRAAFRQLSEAEAMSAPFFSLGRWISYNWGFYGGSRFTVYLNQMGLHHPDDLTRFVLLMYHRHLNNRPLDPRPAVEELLERRKAADTDRLLQGEVLHEETHIKAPADQGGG
;
A
#
# COMPACT_ATOMS: atom_id res chain seq x y z
N MET A 1 58.00 -46.95 -30.99
CA MET A 1 59.34 -46.38 -30.73
C MET A 1 59.20 -44.87 -30.83
N ARG A 2 59.50 -44.17 -29.72
CA ARG A 2 60.01 -42.80 -29.57
C ARG A 2 59.20 -41.66 -30.25
N LEU A 3 58.38 -40.92 -29.50
CA LEU A 3 58.69 -39.69 -28.72
C LEU A 3 59.16 -38.49 -29.55
N GLU A 4 58.95 -37.29 -28.97
CA GLU A 4 59.32 -35.93 -29.41
C GLU A 4 58.22 -35.24 -30.25
N ARG A 5 57.70 -34.03 -29.98
CA ARG A 5 58.02 -32.89 -29.09
C ARG A 5 56.79 -31.96 -29.12
N TYR A 6 56.21 -31.61 -27.98
CA TYR A 6 56.46 -30.38 -27.22
C TYR A 6 56.11 -29.06 -27.93
N TYR A 7 55.05 -28.43 -27.41
CA TYR A 7 54.90 -27.01 -27.09
C TYR A 7 55.50 -25.97 -28.07
N ARG A 8 54.63 -25.37 -28.89
CA ARG A 8 54.65 -23.93 -29.19
C ARG A 8 53.24 -23.41 -28.89
N SER A 9 53.01 -22.79 -27.73
CA SER A 9 53.06 -21.32 -27.61
C SER A 9 51.96 -20.69 -28.48
N GLY A 10 50.84 -20.19 -27.98
CA GLY A 10 50.36 -19.97 -26.63
C GLY A 10 49.01 -19.27 -26.74
N LEU A 11 48.38 -19.04 -25.58
CA LEU A 11 47.45 -17.94 -25.38
C LEU A 11 46.11 -17.97 -26.16
N TRP A 12 45.19 -18.86 -25.78
CA TRP A 12 43.74 -18.58 -25.92
C TRP A 12 42.94 -19.18 -24.75
N ILE A 13 43.39 -18.94 -23.52
CA ILE A 13 42.55 -19.04 -22.33
C ILE A 13 42.63 -17.69 -21.63
N LEU A 14 41.85 -16.71 -22.09
CA LEU A 14 41.37 -15.60 -21.26
C LEU A 14 40.27 -14.84 -22.01
N LEU A 15 39.06 -15.39 -22.01
CA LEU A 15 37.84 -14.63 -22.31
C LEU A 15 36.70 -15.11 -21.40
N LEU A 16 37.05 -15.26 -20.12
CA LEU A 16 36.15 -15.18 -18.99
C LEU A 16 36.53 -13.89 -18.26
N LEU A 17 35.54 -13.15 -17.79
CA LEU A 17 35.63 -11.89 -17.02
C LEU A 17 35.61 -10.59 -17.84
N LEU A 18 34.50 -10.29 -18.51
CA LEU A 18 33.99 -8.90 -18.55
C LEU A 18 32.53 -8.86 -19.03
N SER A 19 31.65 -9.59 -18.32
CA SER A 19 30.24 -9.17 -18.28
C SER A 19 30.12 -8.24 -17.08
N PRO A 20 29.97 -6.92 -17.24
CA PRO A 20 29.45 -6.12 -16.15
C PRO A 20 28.01 -6.57 -15.97
N THR A 21 27.78 -7.53 -15.07
CA THR A 21 26.48 -7.66 -14.42
C THR A 21 26.33 -6.44 -13.54
N LEU A 22 26.02 -5.30 -14.17
CA LEU A 22 25.34 -4.17 -13.56
C LEU A 22 23.93 -4.67 -13.23
N TRP A 23 23.83 -5.52 -12.22
CA TRP A 23 22.62 -5.57 -11.43
C TRP A 23 22.60 -4.24 -10.70
N ALA A 24 22.00 -3.23 -11.35
CA ALA A 24 21.41 -2.15 -10.61
C ALA A 24 20.42 -2.83 -9.64
N GLN A 25 20.85 -3.02 -8.40
CA GLN A 25 19.89 -3.17 -7.32
C GLN A 25 19.23 -1.80 -7.27
N ASP A 26 18.04 -1.67 -7.87
CA ASP A 26 17.22 -0.48 -7.71
C ASP A 26 17.08 -0.26 -6.20
N GLY A 27 17.84 0.68 -5.66
CA GLY A 27 17.74 1.10 -4.27
C GLY A 27 16.35 1.66 -4.00
N PRO A 28 15.98 1.88 -2.72
CA PRO A 28 14.77 2.61 -2.43
C PRO A 28 14.78 3.97 -3.19
N PRO A 29 13.65 4.40 -3.77
CA PRO A 29 13.56 5.65 -4.52
C PRO A 29 14.07 6.81 -3.67
N ALA A 30 15.02 7.58 -4.22
CA ALA A 30 15.74 8.62 -3.47
C ALA A 30 15.16 10.02 -3.70
N THR A 31 14.40 10.20 -4.78
CA THR A 31 13.77 11.48 -5.16
C THR A 31 12.26 11.34 -5.37
N GLU A 32 11.54 12.46 -5.40
CA GLU A 32 10.10 12.49 -5.73
C GLU A 32 9.82 11.92 -7.13
N GLY A 33 10.70 12.19 -8.10
CA GLY A 33 10.60 11.61 -9.45
C GLY A 33 10.67 10.08 -9.42
N ASP A 34 11.61 9.52 -8.65
CA ASP A 34 11.75 8.07 -8.50
C ASP A 34 10.52 7.44 -7.83
N LEU A 35 9.91 8.13 -6.86
CA LEU A 35 8.68 7.70 -6.19
C LEU A 35 7.50 7.63 -7.16
N GLU A 36 7.34 8.66 -8.00
CA GLU A 36 6.27 8.71 -9.00
C GLU A 36 6.46 7.64 -10.06
N GLU A 37 7.68 7.47 -10.59
CA GLU A 37 7.96 6.40 -11.56
C GLU A 37 7.69 5.01 -10.97
N ALA A 38 8.10 4.78 -9.72
CA ALA A 38 7.81 3.54 -9.01
C ALA A 38 6.30 3.33 -8.82
N TYR A 39 5.55 4.37 -8.44
CA TYR A 39 4.10 4.33 -8.32
C TYR A 39 3.44 3.97 -9.66
N GLN A 40 3.78 4.70 -10.73
CA GLN A 40 3.25 4.48 -12.08
C GLN A 40 3.50 3.05 -12.57
N ARG A 41 4.69 2.50 -12.28
CA ARG A 41 5.00 1.10 -12.58
C ARG A 41 4.09 0.14 -11.81
N ARG A 42 3.92 0.35 -10.50
CA ARG A 42 3.17 -0.55 -9.61
C ARG A 42 1.68 -0.60 -9.93
N ILE A 43 1.06 0.53 -10.29
CA ILE A 43 -0.39 0.58 -10.58
C ILE A 43 -0.79 -0.17 -11.85
N ARG A 44 0.17 -0.54 -12.71
CA ARG A 44 -0.07 -1.31 -13.94
C ARG A 44 0.19 -2.81 -13.77
N GLN A 45 0.73 -3.23 -12.63
CA GLN A 45 1.15 -4.61 -12.40
C GLN A 45 0.03 -5.42 -11.74
N GLU A 46 -0.20 -6.63 -12.26
CA GLU A 46 -1.12 -7.60 -11.66
C GLU A 46 -0.47 -8.38 -10.51
N VAL A 47 0.86 -8.41 -10.46
CA VAL A 47 1.65 -9.11 -9.46
C VAL A 47 2.75 -8.18 -8.95
N LEU A 48 2.82 -7.99 -7.63
CA LEU A 48 3.92 -7.30 -6.96
C LEU A 48 4.62 -8.29 -6.03
N TYR A 49 5.94 -8.45 -6.19
CA TYR A 49 6.76 -9.32 -5.33
C TYR A 49 6.23 -10.76 -5.19
N GLY A 50 5.67 -11.30 -6.28
CA GLY A 50 5.08 -12.64 -6.29
C GLY A 50 3.66 -12.74 -5.72
N VAL A 51 3.05 -11.63 -5.31
CA VAL A 51 1.66 -11.57 -4.82
C VAL A 51 0.74 -10.96 -5.86
N TYR A 52 -0.36 -11.65 -6.16
CA TYR A 52 -1.43 -11.12 -7.00
C TYR A 52 -2.12 -9.93 -6.34
N ILE A 53 -2.31 -8.85 -7.10
CA ILE A 53 -2.95 -7.62 -6.65
C ILE A 53 -4.38 -7.61 -7.18
N PRO A 54 -5.41 -7.53 -6.34
CA PRO A 54 -6.80 -7.45 -6.82
C PRO A 54 -7.04 -6.22 -7.71
N ALA A 55 -7.84 -6.36 -8.76
CA ALA A 55 -8.33 -5.20 -9.52
C ALA A 55 -9.48 -4.47 -8.80
N ASP A 56 -10.28 -5.20 -8.03
CA ASP A 56 -11.47 -4.70 -7.32
C ASP A 56 -11.77 -5.53 -6.05
N LEU A 57 -12.89 -5.23 -5.38
CA LEU A 57 -13.33 -5.97 -4.19
C LEU A 57 -13.67 -7.44 -4.47
N ALA A 58 -14.24 -7.77 -5.63
CA ALA A 58 -14.64 -9.13 -5.93
C ALA A 58 -13.42 -10.04 -6.04
N GLU A 59 -12.38 -9.59 -6.75
CA GLU A 59 -11.10 -10.29 -6.78
C GLU A 59 -10.43 -10.35 -5.41
N ALA A 60 -10.53 -9.29 -4.62
CA ALA A 60 -9.97 -9.25 -3.28
C ALA A 60 -10.60 -10.34 -2.39
N PHE A 61 -11.91 -10.54 -2.46
CA PHE A 61 -12.60 -11.60 -1.71
C PHE A 61 -12.12 -12.99 -2.13
N VAL A 62 -11.97 -13.24 -3.43
CA VAL A 62 -11.43 -14.51 -3.94
C VAL A 62 -10.03 -14.79 -3.39
N GLN A 63 -9.16 -13.77 -3.31
CA GLN A 63 -7.83 -13.94 -2.71
C GLN A 63 -7.91 -14.22 -1.20
N LEU A 64 -8.76 -13.50 -0.48
CA LEU A 64 -8.94 -13.69 0.96
C LEU A 64 -9.53 -15.07 1.30
N ASP A 65 -10.44 -15.59 0.49
CA ASP A 65 -10.96 -16.95 0.62
C ASP A 65 -9.86 -18.02 0.41
N ARG A 66 -8.88 -17.75 -0.46
CA ARG A 66 -7.74 -18.66 -0.66
C ARG A 66 -6.73 -18.60 0.48
N LEU A 67 -6.53 -17.43 1.07
CA LEU A 67 -5.55 -17.18 2.12
C LEU A 67 -6.04 -17.62 3.52
N SER A 68 -7.35 -17.63 3.72
CA SER A 68 -7.97 -18.01 4.99
C SER A 68 -8.39 -19.47 5.00
N ASP A 69 -8.30 -20.11 6.17
CA ASP A 69 -8.87 -21.43 6.38
C ASP A 69 -10.35 -21.31 6.80
N PRO A 70 -11.12 -22.42 6.75
CA PRO A 70 -12.53 -22.39 7.13
C PRO A 70 -12.76 -21.94 8.59
N ALA A 71 -11.87 -22.31 9.51
CA ALA A 71 -11.98 -21.96 10.92
C ALA A 71 -11.77 -20.45 11.14
N GLY A 72 -10.74 -19.86 10.52
CA GLY A 72 -10.47 -18.44 10.56
C GLY A 72 -11.61 -17.62 9.94
N ARG A 73 -12.17 -18.06 8.81
CA ARG A 73 -13.39 -17.44 8.25
C ARG A 73 -14.58 -17.54 9.19
N ALA A 74 -14.81 -18.70 9.81
CA ALA A 74 -15.92 -18.89 10.75
C ALA A 74 -15.79 -17.99 11.99
N ALA A 75 -14.57 -17.84 12.52
CA ALA A 75 -14.29 -16.92 13.62
C ALA A 75 -14.48 -15.46 13.18
N PHE A 76 -13.97 -15.08 12.01
CA PHE A 76 -14.08 -13.73 11.49
C PHE A 76 -15.55 -13.31 11.26
N ARG A 77 -16.41 -14.23 10.81
CA ARG A 77 -17.85 -13.99 10.63
C ARG A 77 -18.61 -13.65 11.90
N GLN A 78 -18.11 -14.08 13.07
CA GLN A 78 -18.77 -13.89 14.36
C GLN A 78 -18.51 -12.51 14.97
N LEU A 79 -17.53 -11.77 14.44
CA LEU A 79 -17.19 -10.43 14.89
C LEU A 79 -18.31 -9.44 14.56
N SER A 80 -18.45 -8.40 15.39
CA SER A 80 -19.15 -7.19 14.96
C SER A 80 -18.37 -6.49 13.83
N GLU A 81 -19.01 -5.58 13.09
CA GLU A 81 -18.32 -4.82 12.03
C GLU A 81 -17.15 -3.98 12.59
N ALA A 82 -17.30 -3.43 13.79
CA ALA A 82 -16.23 -2.69 14.47
C ALA A 82 -15.03 -3.59 14.85
N GLU A 83 -15.31 -4.79 15.37
CA GLU A 83 -14.28 -5.78 15.68
C GLU A 83 -13.62 -6.32 14.40
N ALA A 84 -14.39 -6.54 13.34
CA ALA A 84 -13.87 -6.99 12.05
C ALA A 84 -12.85 -6.01 11.45
N MET A 85 -13.01 -4.71 11.70
CA MET A 85 -12.05 -3.68 11.28
C MET A 85 -10.82 -3.56 12.19
N SER A 86 -10.89 -4.01 13.44
CA SER A 86 -9.87 -3.71 14.47
C SER A 86 -9.10 -4.93 14.95
N ALA A 87 -9.79 -6.02 15.30
CA ALA A 87 -9.16 -7.24 15.82
C ALA A 87 -8.13 -7.85 14.85
N PRO A 88 -8.39 -8.02 13.54
CA PRO A 88 -7.41 -8.58 12.62
C PRO A 88 -6.46 -7.53 12.01
N PHE A 89 -6.56 -6.26 12.42
CA PHE A 89 -5.82 -5.17 11.77
C PHE A 89 -4.30 -5.41 11.75
N PHE A 90 -3.74 -5.88 12.87
CA PHE A 90 -2.30 -6.14 12.98
C PHE A 90 -1.85 -7.50 12.44
N SER A 91 -2.79 -8.40 12.09
CA SER A 91 -2.51 -9.69 11.49
C SER A 91 -2.85 -9.67 9.99
N LEU A 92 -4.08 -10.05 9.63
CA LEU A 92 -4.56 -10.05 8.25
C LEU A 92 -4.51 -8.65 7.62
N GLY A 93 -4.87 -7.61 8.38
CA GLY A 93 -4.84 -6.23 7.88
C GLY A 93 -3.43 -5.80 7.49
N ARG A 94 -2.42 -6.10 8.31
CA ARG A 94 -1.01 -5.82 8.00
C ARG A 94 -0.52 -6.61 6.80
N TRP A 95 -0.97 -7.86 6.65
CA TRP A 95 -0.66 -8.66 5.47
C TRP A 95 -1.26 -8.01 4.22
N ILE A 96 -2.53 -7.60 4.27
CA ILE A 96 -3.23 -6.92 3.17
C ILE A 96 -2.49 -5.63 2.78
N SER A 97 -2.23 -4.74 3.73
CA SER A 97 -1.65 -3.43 3.44
C SER A 97 -0.25 -3.52 2.86
N TYR A 98 0.55 -4.46 3.36
CA TYR A 98 1.90 -4.71 2.85
C TYR A 98 1.87 -5.34 1.46
N ASN A 99 1.18 -6.47 1.29
CA ASN A 99 1.26 -7.27 0.07
C ASN A 99 0.47 -6.66 -1.08
N TRP A 100 -0.64 -5.97 -0.79
CA TRP A 100 -1.40 -5.24 -1.80
C TRP A 100 -0.94 -3.79 -1.99
N GLY A 101 0.16 -3.41 -1.32
CA GLY A 101 0.91 -2.19 -1.63
C GLY A 101 0.21 -0.89 -1.24
N PHE A 102 -0.46 -0.83 -0.09
CA PHE A 102 -1.28 0.34 0.29
C PHE A 102 -0.48 1.61 0.52
N TYR A 103 0.79 1.51 0.92
CA TYR A 103 1.67 2.67 1.11
C TYR A 103 2.36 3.13 -0.18
N GLY A 104 2.76 2.19 -1.05
CA GLY A 104 3.50 2.48 -2.29
C GLY A 104 2.64 2.52 -3.55
N GLY A 105 1.33 2.31 -3.41
CA GLY A 105 0.40 2.18 -4.51
C GLY A 105 0.39 0.80 -5.18
N SER A 106 -0.75 0.48 -5.75
CA SER A 106 -1.03 -0.69 -6.58
C SER A 106 -2.29 -0.46 -7.41
N ARG A 107 -2.62 -1.36 -8.36
CA ARG A 107 -3.89 -1.25 -9.09
C ARG A 107 -5.11 -1.29 -8.16
N PHE A 108 -5.01 -2.03 -7.04
CA PHE A 108 -6.07 -2.11 -6.06
C PHE A 108 -6.27 -0.79 -5.32
N THR A 109 -5.17 -0.12 -4.93
CA THR A 109 -5.29 1.20 -4.27
C THR A 109 -5.91 2.22 -5.21
N VAL A 110 -5.64 2.16 -6.53
CA VAL A 110 -6.29 3.07 -7.50
C VAL A 110 -7.80 2.88 -7.48
N TYR A 111 -8.27 1.64 -7.50
CA TYR A 111 -9.69 1.33 -7.37
C TYR A 111 -10.29 1.85 -6.04
N LEU A 112 -9.60 1.65 -4.92
CA LEU A 112 -10.07 2.13 -3.62
C LEU A 112 -10.08 3.66 -3.51
N ASN A 113 -9.09 4.33 -4.08
CA ASN A 113 -8.97 5.78 -4.10
C ASN A 113 -10.10 6.44 -4.91
N GLN A 114 -10.66 5.78 -5.92
CA GLN A 114 -11.83 6.27 -6.65
C GLN A 114 -13.08 6.40 -5.75
N MET A 115 -13.09 5.72 -4.61
CA MET A 115 -14.15 5.85 -3.60
C MET A 115 -13.87 6.95 -2.56
N GLY A 116 -12.73 7.66 -2.65
CA GLY A 116 -12.38 8.76 -1.74
C GLY A 116 -11.58 8.34 -0.49
N LEU A 117 -11.14 7.09 -0.41
CA LEU A 117 -10.24 6.62 0.65
C LEU A 117 -8.79 6.72 0.16
N HIS A 118 -7.91 7.37 0.93
CA HIS A 118 -6.50 7.53 0.54
C HIS A 118 -5.52 7.06 1.62
N HIS A 119 -5.94 7.04 2.88
CA HIS A 119 -5.06 6.65 3.98
C HIS A 119 -4.92 5.12 4.04
N PRO A 120 -3.70 4.54 4.07
CA PRO A 120 -3.46 3.09 4.05
C PRO A 120 -4.22 2.31 5.14
N ASP A 121 -4.33 2.86 6.34
CA ASP A 121 -5.06 2.23 7.43
C ASP A 121 -6.57 2.18 7.15
N ASP A 122 -7.13 3.23 6.53
CA ASP A 122 -8.56 3.29 6.22
C ASP A 122 -8.88 2.35 5.04
N LEU A 123 -7.99 2.27 4.04
CA LEU A 123 -8.05 1.25 2.99
C LEU A 123 -8.09 -0.16 3.59
N THR A 124 -7.24 -0.42 4.59
CA THR A 124 -7.16 -1.71 5.27
C THR A 124 -8.45 -2.04 6.03
N ARG A 125 -8.95 -1.10 6.82
CA ARG A 125 -10.21 -1.27 7.57
C ARG A 125 -11.41 -1.45 6.65
N PHE A 126 -11.46 -0.68 5.57
CA PHE A 126 -12.50 -0.77 4.56
C PHE A 126 -12.54 -2.16 3.92
N VAL A 127 -11.39 -2.67 3.48
CA VAL A 127 -11.30 -4.02 2.88
C VAL A 127 -11.72 -5.11 3.86
N LEU A 128 -11.27 -5.03 5.13
CA LEU A 128 -11.67 -5.96 6.17
C LEU A 128 -13.19 -5.93 6.41
N LEU A 129 -13.78 -4.74 6.47
CA LEU A 129 -15.22 -4.56 6.62
C LEU A 129 -16.00 -5.13 5.44
N MET A 130 -15.57 -4.84 4.21
CA MET A 130 -16.22 -5.36 3.00
C MET A 130 -16.13 -6.87 2.92
N TYR A 131 -14.98 -7.46 3.28
CA TYR A 131 -14.83 -8.92 3.33
C TYR A 131 -15.71 -9.54 4.42
N HIS A 132 -15.81 -8.91 5.60
CA HIS A 132 -16.71 -9.35 6.65
C HIS A 132 -18.17 -9.36 6.19
N ARG A 133 -18.61 -8.29 5.49
CA ARG A 133 -19.95 -8.20 4.91
C ARG A 133 -20.17 -9.25 3.82
N HIS A 134 -19.18 -9.49 2.96
CA HIS A 134 -19.21 -10.53 1.94
C HIS A 134 -19.45 -11.91 2.55
N LEU A 135 -18.66 -12.30 3.55
CA LEU A 135 -18.83 -13.59 4.20
C LEU A 135 -20.22 -13.73 4.83
N ASN A 136 -20.76 -12.66 5.40
CA ASN A 136 -22.06 -12.66 6.06
C ASN A 136 -23.26 -12.34 5.15
N ASN A 137 -23.08 -12.30 3.83
CA ASN A 137 -24.14 -11.96 2.87
C ASN A 137 -24.85 -10.62 3.19
N ARG A 138 -24.08 -9.64 3.69
CA ARG A 138 -24.57 -8.29 3.99
C ARG A 138 -24.41 -7.36 2.78
N PRO A 139 -25.19 -6.27 2.69
CA PRO A 139 -25.04 -5.29 1.62
C PRO A 139 -23.62 -4.74 1.52
N LEU A 140 -23.07 -4.70 0.31
CA LEU A 140 -21.71 -4.24 0.01
C LEU A 140 -21.67 -2.77 -0.42
N ASP A 141 -22.64 -1.94 -0.01
CA ASP A 141 -22.62 -0.51 -0.32
C ASP A 141 -21.40 0.14 0.35
N PRO A 142 -20.45 0.69 -0.44
CA PRO A 142 -19.22 1.24 0.11
C PRO A 142 -19.46 2.61 0.76
N ARG A 143 -20.50 3.36 0.36
CA ARG A 143 -20.64 4.78 0.72
C ARG A 143 -20.72 5.01 2.22
N PRO A 144 -21.58 4.30 2.98
CA PRO A 144 -21.66 4.52 4.43
C PRO A 144 -20.36 4.14 5.15
N ALA A 145 -19.66 3.11 4.65
CA ALA A 145 -18.40 2.67 5.23
C ALA A 145 -17.27 3.70 4.99
N VAL A 146 -17.21 4.26 3.78
CA VAL A 146 -16.25 5.32 3.44
C VAL A 146 -16.49 6.55 4.31
N GLU A 147 -17.74 7.02 4.38
CA GLU A 147 -18.12 8.19 5.18
C GLU A 147 -17.73 8.01 6.65
N GLU A 148 -18.07 6.87 7.23
CA GLU A 148 -17.74 6.55 8.63
C GLU A 148 -16.22 6.55 8.88
N LEU A 149 -15.42 5.98 7.96
CA LEU A 149 -13.95 5.97 8.11
C LEU A 149 -13.36 7.38 8.02
N LEU A 150 -13.84 8.20 7.09
CA LEU A 150 -13.38 9.58 6.92
C LEU A 150 -13.72 10.43 8.15
N GLU A 151 -14.93 10.30 8.71
CA GLU A 151 -15.32 11.02 9.92
C GLU A 151 -14.51 10.56 11.14
N ARG A 152 -14.27 9.25 11.30
CA ARG A 152 -13.38 8.74 12.36
C ARG A 152 -11.97 9.33 12.25
N ARG A 153 -11.43 9.43 11.02
CA ARG A 153 -10.11 10.03 10.79
C ARG A 153 -10.10 11.51 11.14
N LYS A 154 -11.07 12.30 10.66
CA LYS A 154 -11.18 13.73 10.99
C LYS A 154 -11.28 13.96 12.50
N ALA A 155 -12.06 13.15 13.21
CA ALA A 155 -12.17 13.24 14.66
C ALA A 155 -10.83 12.94 15.34
N ALA A 156 -10.14 11.85 14.95
CA ALA A 156 -8.83 11.50 15.51
C ALA A 156 -7.76 12.56 15.24
N ASP A 157 -7.76 13.16 14.04
CA ASP A 157 -6.84 14.23 13.68
C ASP A 157 -7.14 15.52 14.48
N THR A 158 -8.43 15.84 14.69
CA THR A 158 -8.86 16.96 15.54
C THR A 158 -8.44 16.78 16.99
N ASP A 159 -8.69 15.60 17.57
CA ASP A 159 -8.30 15.28 18.94
C ASP A 159 -6.78 15.36 19.13
N ARG A 160 -6.00 14.89 18.14
CA ARG A 160 -4.55 15.00 18.15
C ARG A 160 -4.08 16.47 18.13
N LEU A 161 -4.74 17.33 17.35
CA LEU A 161 -4.42 18.75 17.31
C LEU A 161 -4.74 19.44 18.64
N LEU A 162 -5.86 19.10 19.28
CA LEU A 162 -6.25 19.65 20.59
C LEU A 162 -5.32 19.20 21.73
N GLN A 163 -4.76 18.00 21.64
CA GLN A 163 -3.82 17.45 22.64
C GLN A 163 -2.36 17.88 22.41
N GLY A 164 -2.03 18.44 21.24
CA GLY A 164 -0.68 18.90 20.91
C GLY A 164 -0.32 20.19 21.63
N GLU A 165 0.95 20.36 22.01
CA GLU A 165 1.46 21.65 22.48
C GLU A 165 1.52 22.64 21.29
N VAL A 166 1.04 23.87 21.51
CA VAL A 166 1.15 24.95 20.53
C VAL A 166 2.63 25.36 20.44
N LEU A 167 3.28 25.05 19.32
CA LEU A 167 4.70 25.37 19.09
C LEU A 167 4.93 26.86 18.84
N HIS A 168 3.97 27.54 18.21
CA HIS A 168 4.04 28.95 17.88
C HIS A 168 2.63 29.52 17.67
N GLU A 169 2.32 30.67 18.27
CA GLU A 169 1.05 31.38 18.11
C GLU A 169 1.29 32.69 17.36
N GLU A 170 0.74 32.81 16.16
CA GLU A 170 0.79 34.06 15.38
C GLU A 170 -0.57 34.77 15.46
N THR A 171 -0.59 35.98 16.01
CA THR A 171 -1.79 36.83 15.98
C THR A 171 -1.75 37.74 14.75
N HIS A 172 -2.52 37.42 13.72
CA HIS A 172 -2.64 38.28 12.55
C HIS A 172 -3.63 39.43 12.84
N ILE A 173 -3.13 40.58 13.28
CA ILE A 173 -3.94 41.79 13.41
C ILE A 173 -4.24 42.30 12.00
N LYS A 174 -5.49 42.16 11.53
CA LYS A 174 -5.93 42.87 10.32
C LYS A 174 -5.84 44.38 10.61
N ALA A 175 -5.00 45.08 9.85
CA ALA A 175 -4.97 46.54 9.87
C ALA A 175 -6.39 47.08 9.61
N PRO A 176 -6.85 48.11 10.35
CA PRO A 176 -8.15 48.70 10.10
C PRO A 176 -8.21 49.20 8.66
N ALA A 177 -9.33 48.93 7.98
CA ALA A 177 -9.56 49.35 6.61
C ALA A 177 -9.32 50.85 6.50
N ASP A 178 -8.41 51.23 5.61
CA ASP A 178 -8.09 52.62 5.28
C ASP A 178 -9.39 53.30 4.81
N GLN A 179 -9.97 54.13 5.69
CA GLN A 179 -11.02 55.07 5.33
C GLN A 179 -10.34 56.37 4.89
N GLY A 180 -9.70 56.35 3.73
CA GLY A 180 -9.27 57.54 2.99
C GLY A 180 -9.89 57.50 1.60
N GLY A 181 -10.55 58.52 1.07
CA GLY A 181 -10.84 59.88 1.51
C GLY A 181 -11.75 60.51 0.45
N GLY A 182 -12.53 61.52 0.84
CA GLY A 182 -13.13 62.48 -0.07
C GLY A 182 -12.22 63.68 -0.28
#